data_AF-A0A7W1HM39-F1
#
_entry.id   AF-A0A7W1HM39-F1
#
_cell.length_a   1.000
_cell.length_b   1.000
_cell.length_c   1.000
_cell.angle_alpha   90.00
_cell.angle_beta   90.00
_cell.angle_gamma   90.00
#
_symmetry.space_group_name_H-M   'P 1'
#
loop_
_entity.id
_entity.type
_entity.pdbx_description
1 polymer ?
#
loop_
_entity_poly.entity_id
_entity_poly.type
_entity_poly.pdbx_seq_one_letter_code
_entity_poly.pdbx_strand_id
1 'polypeptide(L)'
;LEHGALADQGTQNHMRAINAVRGVGGIKQAVESGLLTRGIMYTCVKNGVDFVLAGSIRDDGPLPDVITDAIEAQKAMRAKIEGVTIAVMMGTMLHSIAVGNLLPANVKTLCVDINPGVVTKLADRGSFQAIGLVTDIEPFLRELTDFIAADR
;
A
#
# COMPACT_ATOMS: atom_id res chain seq x y z
N LEU A 1 -5.38 14.78 -10.18
CA LEU A 1 -6.23 14.07 -9.21
C LEU A 1 -7.59 14.74 -9.10
N GLU A 2 -7.67 16.04 -8.76
CA GLU A 2 -8.96 16.75 -8.60
C GLU A 2 -9.82 16.85 -9.86
N HIS A 3 -9.22 16.94 -11.04
CA HIS A 3 -9.96 17.13 -12.31
C HIS A 3 -10.00 15.90 -13.21
N GLY A 4 -9.47 14.75 -12.77
CA GLY A 4 -9.38 13.54 -13.60
C GLY A 4 -8.61 13.69 -14.92
N ALA A 5 -7.87 14.79 -15.10
CA ALA A 5 -7.17 15.14 -16.33
C ALA A 5 -5.66 14.91 -16.24
N LEU A 6 -5.02 14.75 -17.41
CA LEU A 6 -3.57 14.72 -17.53
C LEU A 6 -3.00 16.10 -17.18
N ALA A 7 -1.96 16.12 -16.35
CA ALA A 7 -1.19 17.32 -16.08
C ALA A 7 -0.11 17.49 -17.15
N ASP A 8 0.15 18.73 -17.55
CA ASP A 8 1.31 19.06 -18.38
C ASP A 8 2.60 18.57 -17.70
N GLN A 9 3.42 17.83 -18.45
CA GLN A 9 4.64 17.18 -17.96
C GLN A 9 4.41 16.19 -16.80
N GLY A 10 3.26 15.50 -16.75
CA GLY A 10 2.92 14.53 -15.70
C GLY A 10 4.02 13.48 -15.42
N THR A 11 4.70 12.99 -16.47
CA THR A 11 5.83 12.06 -16.32
C THR A 11 7.03 12.70 -15.59
N GLN A 12 7.26 14.01 -15.69
CA GLN A 12 8.38 14.62 -14.97
C GLN A 12 8.10 14.76 -13.47
N ASN A 13 6.82 14.89 -13.08
CA ASN A 13 6.46 15.07 -11.68
C ASN A 13 6.84 13.86 -10.82
N HIS A 14 6.68 12.63 -11.33
CA HIS A 14 7.07 11.43 -10.59
C HIS A 14 8.60 11.35 -10.40
N MET A 15 9.39 11.60 -11.44
CA MET A 15 10.86 11.61 -11.34
C MET A 15 11.37 12.73 -10.43
N ARG A 16 10.77 13.92 -10.47
CA ARG A 16 11.10 15.02 -9.56
C ARG A 16 10.81 14.64 -8.11
N ALA A 17 9.67 13.99 -7.84
CA ALA A 17 9.33 13.50 -6.50
C ALA A 17 10.35 12.46 -6.00
N ILE A 18 10.72 11.48 -6.84
CA ILE A 18 11.73 10.48 -6.51
C ILE A 18 13.07 11.15 -6.19
N ASN A 19 13.53 12.07 -7.05
CA ASN A 19 14.80 12.77 -6.84
C ASN A 19 14.79 13.66 -5.59
N ALA A 20 13.67 14.34 -5.30
CA ALA A 20 13.55 15.18 -4.12
C ALA A 20 13.65 14.35 -2.82
N VAL A 21 12.93 13.22 -2.74
CA VAL A 21 12.98 12.33 -1.57
C VAL A 21 14.35 11.66 -1.43
N ARG A 22 14.97 11.22 -2.54
CA ARG A 22 16.34 10.70 -2.53
C ARG A 22 17.36 11.76 -2.07
N GLY A 23 17.19 13.01 -2.49
CA GLY A 23 18.09 14.12 -2.15
C GLY A 23 18.12 14.44 -0.65
N VAL A 24 17.02 14.18 0.07
CA VAL A 24 16.96 14.32 1.53
C VAL A 24 17.24 13.01 2.28
N GLY A 25 17.42 11.89 1.57
CA GLY A 25 17.84 10.61 2.14
C GLY A 25 16.73 9.62 2.49
N GLY A 26 15.46 9.93 2.21
CA GLY A 26 14.35 9.02 2.45
C GLY A 26 13.05 9.72 2.86
N ILE A 27 11.99 8.92 3.04
CA ILE A 27 10.64 9.40 3.34
C ILE A 27 10.61 10.09 4.71
N LYS A 28 11.24 9.50 5.74
CA LYS A 28 11.29 10.09 7.09
C LYS A 28 11.94 11.47 7.07
N GLN A 29 13.08 11.60 6.39
CA GLN A 29 13.82 12.85 6.25
C GLN A 29 13.03 13.88 5.43
N ALA A 30 12.27 13.43 4.42
CA ALA A 30 11.36 14.31 3.67
C ALA A 30 10.26 14.90 4.57
N VAL A 31 9.74 14.12 5.52
CA VAL A 31 8.76 14.61 6.51
C VAL A 31 9.40 15.56 7.53
N GLU A 32 10.60 15.22 8.04
CA GLU A 32 11.30 16.01 9.06
C GLU A 32 11.79 17.37 8.52
N SER A 33 12.23 17.41 7.26
CA SER A 33 12.67 18.64 6.57
C SER A 33 11.51 19.54 6.09
N GLY A 34 10.26 19.06 6.16
CA GLY A 34 9.09 19.76 5.63
C GLY A 34 8.91 19.67 4.12
N LEU A 35 9.70 18.86 3.42
CA LEU A 35 9.54 18.57 1.99
C LEU A 35 8.21 17.83 1.71
N LEU A 36 7.88 16.85 2.55
CA LEU A 36 6.63 16.09 2.50
C LEU A 36 5.74 16.53 3.66
N THR A 37 4.60 17.17 3.37
CA THR A 37 3.76 17.82 4.39
C THR A 37 2.38 17.17 4.58
N ARG A 38 2.00 16.24 3.70
CA ARG A 38 0.69 15.56 3.72
C ARG A 38 0.72 14.24 2.94
N GLY A 39 -0.34 13.45 3.10
CA GLY A 39 -0.53 12.18 2.38
C GLY A 39 -0.14 10.95 3.22
N ILE A 40 -0.29 9.77 2.62
CA ILE A 40 -0.16 8.47 3.32
C ILE A 40 1.19 8.35 4.03
N MET A 41 2.28 8.54 3.31
CA MET A 41 3.63 8.38 3.88
C MET A 41 3.94 9.42 4.97
N TYR A 42 3.45 10.65 4.82
CA TYR A 42 3.54 11.67 5.87
C TYR A 42 2.83 11.22 7.15
N THR A 43 1.57 10.78 7.02
CA THR A 43 0.75 10.32 8.13
C THR A 43 1.37 9.11 8.81
N CYS A 44 1.94 8.16 8.05
CA CYS A 44 2.62 7.01 8.63
C CYS A 44 3.82 7.43 9.49
N VAL A 45 4.69 8.30 8.97
CA VAL A 45 5.85 8.79 9.74
C VAL A 45 5.40 9.56 11.00
N LYS A 46 4.42 10.45 10.89
CA LYS A 46 3.95 11.25 12.03
C LYS A 46 3.27 10.44 13.13
N ASN A 47 2.62 9.34 12.78
CA ASN A 47 1.90 8.49 13.73
C ASN A 47 2.68 7.22 14.10
N GLY A 48 3.92 7.05 13.64
CA GLY A 48 4.71 5.86 13.91
C GLY A 48 4.12 4.58 13.31
N VAL A 49 3.39 4.68 12.20
CA VAL A 49 2.85 3.52 11.48
C VAL A 49 3.96 2.89 10.67
N ASP A 50 4.23 1.62 10.95
CA ASP A 50 5.19 0.82 10.20
C ASP A 50 4.76 0.62 8.74
N PHE A 51 5.73 0.63 7.83
CA PHE A 51 5.51 0.30 6.42
C PHE A 51 6.69 -0.51 5.88
N VAL A 52 6.40 -1.35 4.89
CA VAL A 52 7.40 -2.12 4.14
C VAL A 52 7.20 -1.81 2.65
N LEU A 53 8.21 -1.26 2.00
CA LEU A 53 8.19 -1.00 0.56
C LEU A 53 9.04 -2.05 -0.14
N ALA A 54 8.40 -3.03 -0.76
CA ALA A 54 9.08 -4.07 -1.50
C ALA A 54 9.31 -3.66 -2.95
N GLY A 55 10.54 -3.79 -3.41
CA GLY A 55 10.92 -3.42 -4.76
C GLY A 55 10.35 -4.35 -5.83
N SER A 56 10.25 -3.82 -7.04
CA SER A 56 9.86 -4.54 -8.25
C SER A 56 10.83 -4.26 -9.39
N ILE A 57 10.91 -5.17 -10.36
CA ILE A 57 11.70 -4.99 -11.59
C ILE A 57 11.23 -3.81 -12.47
N ARG A 58 10.14 -3.14 -12.08
CA ARG A 58 9.54 -1.99 -12.78
C ARG A 58 9.81 -0.67 -12.08
N ASP A 59 10.54 -0.67 -10.96
CA ASP A 59 10.71 0.52 -10.15
C ASP A 59 11.63 1.55 -10.82
N ASP A 60 11.20 2.81 -10.80
CA ASP A 60 12.03 3.96 -11.13
C ASP A 60 12.77 4.46 -9.87
N GLY A 61 14.10 4.58 -9.92
CA GLY A 61 14.89 5.20 -8.84
C GLY A 61 15.52 4.21 -7.86
N PRO A 62 14.78 3.30 -7.19
CA PRO A 62 13.67 3.57 -6.28
C PRO A 62 13.99 4.60 -5.16
N LEU A 63 13.04 4.85 -4.25
CA LEU A 63 13.30 5.59 -3.02
C LEU A 63 14.27 4.83 -2.10
N PRO A 64 15.04 5.52 -1.23
CA PRO A 64 15.98 4.85 -0.32
C PRO A 64 15.31 3.84 0.64
N ASP A 65 14.03 4.07 0.96
CA ASP A 65 13.22 3.23 1.85
C ASP A 65 12.78 1.89 1.21
N VAL A 66 13.00 1.69 -0.10
CA VAL A 66 12.58 0.47 -0.81
C VAL A 66 13.58 -0.66 -0.61
N ILE A 67 13.08 -1.81 -0.18
CA ILE A 67 13.83 -3.05 -0.08
C ILE A 67 13.84 -3.73 -1.45
N THR A 68 14.95 -3.63 -2.17
CA THR A 68 15.09 -4.16 -3.53
C THR A 68 15.30 -5.67 -3.59
N ASP A 69 15.87 -6.26 -2.54
CA ASP A 69 16.00 -7.72 -2.42
C ASP A 69 14.65 -8.33 -2.03
N ALA A 70 14.10 -9.17 -2.91
CA ALA A 70 12.78 -9.76 -2.72
C ALA A 70 12.70 -10.71 -1.50
N ILE A 71 13.80 -11.37 -1.14
CA ILE A 71 13.86 -12.28 0.01
C ILE A 71 13.88 -11.46 1.31
N GLU A 72 14.68 -10.39 1.36
CA GLU A 72 14.68 -9.48 2.50
C GLU A 72 13.35 -8.74 2.64
N ALA A 73 12.73 -8.33 1.53
CA ALA A 73 11.40 -7.73 1.54
C ALA A 73 10.35 -8.69 2.11
N GLN A 74 10.38 -9.98 1.72
CA GLN A 74 9.48 -10.99 2.25
C GLN A 74 9.71 -11.24 3.75
N LYS A 75 10.97 -11.27 4.22
CA LYS A 75 11.29 -11.37 5.65
C LYS A 75 10.74 -10.18 6.43
N ALA A 76 10.91 -8.96 5.91
CA ALA A 76 10.37 -7.75 6.51
C ALA A 76 8.83 -7.78 6.57
N MET A 77 8.16 -8.21 5.49
CA MET A 77 6.71 -8.42 5.51
C MET A 77 6.30 -9.43 6.58
N ARG A 78 6.96 -10.60 6.64
CA ARG A 78 6.65 -11.65 7.62
C ARG A 78 6.86 -11.18 9.06
N ALA A 79 7.85 -10.34 9.34
CA ALA A 79 8.04 -9.78 10.68
C ALA A 79 6.90 -8.82 11.08
N LYS A 80 6.20 -8.21 10.12
CA LYS A 80 5.14 -7.22 10.37
C LYS A 80 3.72 -7.80 10.44
N ILE A 81 3.52 -9.08 10.09
CA ILE A 81 2.19 -9.70 10.17
C ILE A 81 1.88 -10.35 11.53
N GLU A 82 2.86 -10.47 12.42
CA GLU A 82 2.65 -11.06 13.74
C GLU A 82 1.63 -10.22 14.53
N GLY A 83 0.61 -10.88 15.07
CA GLY A 83 -0.47 -10.21 15.81
C GLY A 83 -1.54 -9.53 14.95
N VAL A 84 -1.43 -9.55 13.62
CA VAL A 84 -2.47 -9.02 12.73
C VAL A 84 -3.73 -9.88 12.84
N THR A 85 -4.88 -9.23 13.06
CA THR A 85 -6.19 -9.89 13.16
C THR A 85 -7.09 -9.62 11.95
N ILE A 86 -6.82 -8.54 11.23
CA ILE A 86 -7.52 -8.12 10.01
C ILE A 86 -6.49 -7.64 8.99
N ALA A 87 -6.59 -8.11 7.75
CA ALA A 87 -5.80 -7.63 6.62
C ALA A 87 -6.71 -7.08 5.53
N VAL A 88 -6.45 -5.84 5.09
CA VAL A 88 -7.17 -5.19 3.99
C VAL A 88 -6.24 -5.07 2.79
N MET A 89 -6.56 -5.78 1.72
CA MET A 89 -5.77 -5.93 0.50
C MET A 89 -6.45 -5.15 -0.62
N MET A 90 -5.81 -4.11 -1.14
CA MET A 90 -6.47 -3.14 -2.04
C MET A 90 -5.65 -2.84 -3.29
N GLY A 91 -6.22 -3.10 -4.47
CA GLY A 91 -5.72 -2.60 -5.76
C GLY A 91 -4.31 -3.08 -6.14
N THR A 92 -3.89 -4.26 -5.66
CA THR A 92 -2.55 -4.79 -5.95
C THR A 92 -2.49 -6.32 -5.94
N MET A 93 -2.54 -6.94 -7.11
CA MET A 93 -2.48 -8.40 -7.21
C MET A 93 -1.20 -9.01 -6.57
N LEU A 94 -0.02 -8.48 -6.89
CA LEU A 94 1.25 -9.09 -6.47
C LEU A 94 1.45 -9.02 -4.94
N HIS A 95 1.26 -7.84 -4.36
CA HIS A 95 1.45 -7.67 -2.91
C HIS A 95 0.35 -8.37 -2.11
N SER A 96 -0.91 -8.34 -2.58
CA SER A 96 -2.00 -9.05 -1.90
C SER A 96 -1.77 -10.56 -1.88
N ILE A 97 -1.30 -11.16 -2.98
CA ILE A 97 -0.95 -12.58 -3.01
C ILE A 97 0.25 -12.87 -2.11
N ALA A 98 1.28 -12.02 -2.12
CA ALA A 98 2.45 -12.19 -1.28
C ALA A 98 2.08 -12.16 0.21
N VAL A 99 1.30 -11.16 0.65
CA VAL A 99 0.83 -11.05 2.04
C VAL A 99 -0.09 -12.21 2.38
N GLY A 100 -1.05 -12.57 1.51
CA GLY A 100 -1.95 -13.70 1.72
C GLY A 100 -1.23 -15.03 1.96
N ASN A 101 -0.05 -15.24 1.38
CA ASN A 101 0.77 -16.44 1.61
C ASN A 101 1.49 -16.45 2.96
N LEU A 102 1.65 -15.28 3.58
CA LEU A 102 2.32 -15.15 4.86
C LEU A 102 1.31 -15.16 6.02
N LEU A 103 0.08 -14.71 5.78
CA LEU A 103 -0.96 -14.58 6.81
C LEU A 103 -1.39 -15.95 7.39
N PRO A 104 -1.53 -16.05 8.71
CA PRO A 104 -2.21 -17.17 9.36
C PRO A 104 -3.68 -17.31 8.91
N ALA A 105 -4.20 -18.54 8.92
CA ALA A 105 -5.57 -18.84 8.46
C ALA A 105 -6.69 -18.18 9.28
N ASN A 106 -6.41 -17.73 10.51
CA ASN A 106 -7.35 -17.06 11.41
C ASN A 106 -7.42 -15.54 11.21
N VAL A 107 -6.67 -14.97 10.27
CA VAL A 107 -6.73 -13.54 9.95
C VAL A 107 -7.90 -13.28 9.02
N LYS A 108 -8.81 -12.38 9.44
CA LYS A 108 -9.91 -11.91 8.58
C LYS A 108 -9.32 -11.10 7.44
N THR A 109 -9.58 -11.51 6.21
CA THR A 109 -8.96 -10.90 5.04
C THR A 109 -10.02 -10.29 4.15
N LEU A 110 -9.87 -9.01 3.81
CA LEU A 110 -10.72 -8.33 2.84
C LEU A 110 -9.90 -8.01 1.60
N CYS A 111 -10.29 -8.54 0.45
CA CYS A 111 -9.69 -8.21 -0.84
C CYS A 111 -10.62 -7.29 -1.63
N VAL A 112 -10.14 -6.09 -1.96
CA VAL A 112 -10.85 -5.13 -2.80
C VAL A 112 -10.02 -4.89 -4.06
N ASP A 113 -10.57 -5.25 -5.22
CA ASP A 113 -9.92 -5.04 -6.51
C ASP A 113 -10.97 -4.93 -7.60
N ILE A 114 -10.75 -4.07 -8.60
CA ILE A 114 -11.66 -3.92 -9.73
C ILE A 114 -11.61 -5.15 -10.66
N ASN A 115 -10.50 -5.89 -10.63
CA ASN A 115 -10.31 -7.09 -11.44
C ASN A 115 -10.83 -8.33 -10.70
N PRO A 116 -11.93 -8.95 -11.17
CA PRO A 116 -12.50 -10.13 -10.52
C PRO A 116 -11.50 -11.29 -10.45
N GLY A 117 -10.59 -11.42 -11.42
CA GLY A 117 -9.58 -12.49 -11.41
C GLY A 117 -8.57 -12.38 -10.27
N VAL A 118 -8.30 -11.17 -9.78
CA VAL A 118 -7.46 -10.96 -8.59
C VAL A 118 -8.22 -11.42 -7.34
N VAL A 119 -9.48 -11.01 -7.23
CA VAL A 119 -10.36 -11.37 -6.11
C VAL A 119 -10.55 -12.88 -6.02
N THR A 120 -10.86 -13.55 -7.13
CA THR A 120 -10.98 -15.02 -7.18
C THR A 120 -9.72 -15.71 -6.70
N LYS A 121 -8.54 -15.29 -7.19
CA LYS A 121 -7.26 -15.89 -6.78
C LYS A 121 -6.94 -15.75 -5.29
N LEU A 122 -7.48 -14.72 -4.63
CA LEU A 122 -7.28 -14.47 -3.21
C LEU A 122 -8.34 -15.17 -2.35
N ALA A 123 -9.60 -15.18 -2.80
CA ALA A 123 -10.71 -15.88 -2.16
C ALA A 123 -10.50 -17.41 -2.16
N ASP A 124 -9.93 -17.96 -3.22
CA ASP A 124 -9.72 -19.41 -3.37
C ASP A 124 -8.61 -19.97 -2.45
N ARG A 125 -7.82 -19.13 -1.77
CA ARG A 125 -6.70 -19.57 -0.93
C ARG A 125 -7.08 -20.11 0.45
N GLY A 126 -8.30 -20.65 0.60
CA GLY A 126 -8.67 -21.53 1.71
C GLY A 126 -8.81 -20.86 3.08
N SER A 127 -8.77 -19.52 3.15
CA SER A 127 -9.21 -18.81 4.34
C SER A 127 -10.73 -18.75 4.31
N PHE A 128 -11.39 -19.54 5.16
CA PHE A 128 -12.83 -19.43 5.44
C PHE A 128 -13.27 -18.00 5.86
N GLN A 129 -12.31 -17.09 6.04
CA GLN A 129 -12.49 -15.70 6.47
C GLN A 129 -12.05 -14.65 5.42
N ALA A 130 -11.84 -15.05 4.15
CA ALA A 130 -11.59 -14.10 3.07
C ALA A 130 -12.89 -13.60 2.44
N ILE A 131 -13.10 -12.29 2.45
CA ILE A 131 -14.18 -11.60 1.74
C ILE A 131 -13.58 -10.91 0.52
N GLY A 132 -14.18 -11.13 -0.65
CA GLY A 132 -13.80 -10.48 -1.89
C GLY A 132 -14.82 -9.45 -2.33
N LEU A 133 -14.38 -8.24 -2.67
CA LEU A 133 -15.19 -7.16 -3.22
C LEU A 133 -14.62 -6.74 -4.59
N VAL A 134 -15.44 -6.89 -5.63
CA VAL A 134 -15.10 -6.42 -6.97
C VAL A 134 -15.62 -4.99 -7.14
N THR A 135 -14.76 -4.00 -6.90
CA THR A 135 -15.11 -2.58 -6.97
C THR A 135 -13.86 -1.71 -7.17
N ASP A 136 -14.04 -0.47 -7.59
CA ASP A 136 -13.00 0.55 -7.55
C ASP A 136 -12.63 0.88 -6.09
N ILE A 137 -11.35 1.17 -5.85
CA ILE A 137 -10.76 1.49 -4.55
C ILE A 137 -11.22 2.86 -4.05
N GLU A 138 -11.38 3.83 -4.94
CA GLU A 138 -11.76 5.20 -4.56
C GLU A 138 -13.14 5.25 -3.87
N PRO A 139 -14.24 4.75 -4.48
CA PRO A 139 -15.55 4.78 -3.84
C PRO A 139 -15.60 3.88 -2.60
N PHE A 140 -14.88 2.74 -2.61
CA PHE A 140 -14.77 1.88 -1.43
C PHE A 140 -14.16 2.62 -0.23
N LEU A 141 -13.03 3.31 -0.44
CA LEU A 141 -12.38 4.05 0.63
C LEU A 141 -13.24 5.23 1.11
N ARG A 142 -13.91 5.93 0.20
CA ARG A 142 -14.84 7.02 0.53
C ARG A 142 -15.95 6.54 1.48
N GLU A 143 -16.69 5.52 1.08
CA GLU A 143 -17.77 4.94 1.89
C GLU A 143 -17.24 4.41 3.23
N LEU A 144 -16.08 3.74 3.23
CA LEU A 144 -15.45 3.26 4.47
C LEU A 144 -15.08 4.42 5.41
N THR A 145 -14.52 5.51 4.89
CA THR A 145 -14.16 6.67 5.69
C THR A 145 -15.39 7.40 6.23
N ASP A 146 -16.45 7.54 5.43
CA ASP A 146 -17.70 8.17 5.86
C ASP A 146 -18.39 7.34 6.95
N PHE A 147 -18.42 6.01 6.80
CA PHE A 147 -18.94 5.10 7.81
C PHE A 147 -18.17 5.20 9.14
N ILE A 148 -16.83 5.16 9.09
CA ILE A 148 -15.99 5.28 10.30
C ILE A 148 -16.13 6.66 10.96
N ALA A 149 -16.35 7.72 10.18
CA ALA A 149 -16.54 9.06 10.71
C ALA A 149 -17.91 9.24 11.40
N ALA A 150 -18.94 8.56 10.90
CA ALA A 150 -20.28 8.60 11.50
C ALA A 150 -20.41 7.76 12.79
N ASP A 151 -19.54 6.76 12.96
CA ASP A 151 -19.49 5.88 14.15
C ASP A 151 -18.61 6.46 15.29
N ARG A 152 -18.08 7.68 15.12
CA ARG A 152 -17.30 8.43 16.12
C ARG A 152 -18.10 9.59 16.69
#